data_AF-A0A3C1F9G8-F1
#
_entry.id   AF-A0A3C1F9G8-F1
#
_cell.length_a   1.000
_cell.length_b   1.000
_cell.length_c   1.000
_cell.angle_alpha   90.00
_cell.angle_beta   90.00
_cell.angle_gamma   90.00
#
_symmetry.space_group_name_H-M   'P 1'
#
loop_
_entity.id
_entity.type
_entity.pdbx_description
1 polymer ?
#
loop_
_entity_poly.entity_id
_entity_poly.type
_entity_poly.pdbx_seq_one_letter_code
_entity_poly.pdbx_strand_id
1 'polypeptide(L)'
;MYNTLYMEQAIERARKIRAILTDVDGILTDGKVNFFVRDDGKIDEFKSFNTQDGLAVMLCNSTNIVCGIITGRRHPTTVDRARNLGYKYMYQGFLTKMGPLNDILKKEGLTPDQVAYIGDDITDMPLLKAVGFAATVPNALDVVKNCAHYVTKHNGGDGAYREIIDFILNAQGKLAPILDQVNNSAWKVNKKSQLEIVTSQEGIA
;
A
#
# COMPACT_ATOMS: atom_id res chain seq x y z
N MET A 1 2.14 -22.16 -11.43
CA MET A 1 3.42 -21.78 -12.05
C MET A 1 3.15 -20.49 -12.81
N TYR A 2 3.63 -19.34 -12.34
CA TYR A 2 3.46 -18.09 -13.10
C TYR A 2 4.27 -18.21 -14.40
N ASN A 3 3.63 -17.96 -15.53
CA ASN A 3 4.28 -17.95 -16.84
C ASN A 3 5.36 -16.85 -16.86
N THR A 4 6.58 -17.19 -17.27
CA THR A 4 7.77 -16.31 -17.29
C THR A 4 7.48 -14.96 -17.94
N LEU A 5 6.66 -14.94 -19.00
CA LEU A 5 6.27 -13.72 -19.70
C LEU A 5 5.50 -12.73 -18.80
N TYR A 6 4.60 -13.23 -17.94
CA TYR A 6 3.84 -12.38 -17.02
C TYR A 6 4.75 -11.76 -15.96
N MET A 7 5.75 -12.52 -15.49
CA MET A 7 6.73 -12.01 -14.53
C MET A 7 7.59 -10.91 -15.13
N GLU A 8 8.07 -11.07 -16.38
CA GLU A 8 8.83 -10.03 -17.08
C GLU A 8 8.02 -8.75 -17.26
N GLN A 9 6.74 -8.87 -17.63
CA GLN A 9 5.83 -7.72 -17.73
C GLN A 9 5.61 -7.02 -16.38
N ALA A 10 5.47 -7.78 -15.30
CA ALA A 10 5.34 -7.22 -13.96
C ALA A 10 6.62 -6.46 -13.54
N ILE A 11 7.81 -6.99 -13.84
CA ILE A 11 9.10 -6.33 -13.59
C ILE A 11 9.18 -5.00 -14.36
N GLU A 12 8.80 -5.00 -15.65
CA GLU A 12 8.88 -3.79 -16.48
C GLU A 12 7.92 -2.70 -16.00
N ARG A 13 6.73 -3.07 -15.52
CA ARG A 13 5.81 -2.13 -14.88
C ARG A 13 6.39 -1.58 -13.58
N ALA A 14 6.96 -2.45 -12.73
CA ALA A 14 7.53 -2.07 -11.44
C ALA A 14 8.70 -1.09 -11.56
N ARG A 15 9.47 -1.11 -12.66
CA ARG A 15 10.57 -0.17 -12.92
C ARG A 15 10.16 1.30 -12.99
N LYS A 16 8.91 1.58 -13.34
CA LYS A 16 8.39 2.95 -13.56
C LYS A 16 7.84 3.61 -12.29
N ILE A 17 7.72 2.85 -11.21
CA ILE A 17 6.93 3.23 -10.03
C ILE A 17 7.64 4.30 -9.20
N ARG A 18 6.91 5.39 -8.96
CA ARG A 18 7.31 6.54 -8.14
C ARG A 18 6.38 6.76 -6.94
N ALA A 19 5.19 6.16 -6.94
CA ALA A 19 4.30 6.12 -5.80
C ALA A 19 3.68 4.72 -5.62
N ILE A 20 3.59 4.27 -4.38
CA ILE A 20 2.91 3.04 -3.96
C ILE A 20 1.72 3.44 -3.11
N LEU A 21 0.54 3.13 -3.59
CA LEU A 21 -0.74 3.40 -2.94
C LEU A 21 -1.39 2.07 -2.56
N THR A 22 -2.05 2.03 -1.41
CA THR A 22 -2.62 0.76 -0.90
C THR A 22 -3.97 0.97 -0.24
N ASP A 23 -4.84 -0.03 -0.36
CA ASP A 23 -5.91 -0.24 0.62
C ASP A 23 -5.33 -0.68 1.98
N VAL A 24 -6.19 -0.80 2.99
CA VAL A 24 -5.85 -1.18 4.36
C VAL A 24 -6.37 -2.57 4.68
N ASP A 25 -7.68 -2.79 4.57
CA ASP A 25 -8.35 -3.95 5.16
C ASP A 25 -8.38 -5.08 4.14
N GLY A 26 -7.62 -6.14 4.39
CA GLY A 26 -7.43 -7.23 3.41
C GLY A 26 -6.12 -7.13 2.63
N ILE A 27 -5.39 -6.01 2.77
CA ILE A 27 -4.01 -5.82 2.30
C ILE A 27 -3.01 -5.65 3.46
N LEU A 28 -3.13 -4.56 4.24
CA LEU A 28 -2.25 -4.30 5.40
C LEU A 28 -2.70 -5.07 6.66
N THR A 29 -3.93 -5.57 6.64
CA THR A 29 -4.55 -6.44 7.64
C THR A 29 -5.09 -7.70 6.96
N ASP A 30 -5.52 -8.68 7.75
CA ASP A 30 -6.18 -9.91 7.26
C ASP A 30 -7.66 -9.71 6.87
N GLY A 31 -8.13 -8.45 6.81
CA GLY A 31 -9.51 -8.08 6.45
C GLY A 31 -10.49 -8.16 7.61
N LYS A 32 -10.09 -8.65 8.78
CA LYS A 32 -10.98 -8.72 9.95
C LYS A 32 -11.11 -7.35 10.62
N VAL A 33 -12.33 -7.08 11.11
CA VAL A 33 -12.62 -5.98 12.02
C VAL A 33 -13.02 -6.59 13.36
N ASN A 34 -12.23 -6.35 14.39
CA ASN A 34 -12.43 -6.94 15.71
C ASN A 34 -13.12 -5.94 16.62
N PHE A 35 -14.21 -6.38 17.25
CA PHE A 35 -14.98 -5.59 18.22
C PHE A 35 -14.95 -6.27 19.58
N PHE A 36 -14.76 -5.49 20.64
CA PHE A 36 -14.95 -5.96 22.01
C PHE A 36 -15.85 -5.01 22.79
N VAL A 37 -16.71 -5.59 23.62
CA VAL A 37 -17.63 -4.85 24.47
C VAL A 37 -16.94 -4.63 25.82
N ARG A 38 -16.83 -3.36 26.22
CA ARG A 38 -16.28 -2.95 27.50
C ARG A 38 -17.31 -3.14 28.62
N ASP A 39 -16.83 -3.14 29.87
CA ASP A 39 -17.69 -3.20 31.07
C ASP A 39 -18.71 -2.05 31.14
N ASP A 40 -18.39 -0.89 30.55
CA ASP A 40 -19.31 0.26 30.44
C ASP A 40 -20.27 0.19 29.22
N GLY A 41 -20.32 -0.95 28.53
CA GLY A 41 -21.20 -1.21 27.39
C GLY A 41 -20.74 -0.58 26.07
N LYS A 42 -19.63 0.16 26.05
CA LYS A 42 -19.06 0.73 24.82
C LYS A 42 -18.35 -0.33 23.99
N ILE A 43 -18.34 -0.14 22.68
CA ILE A 43 -17.63 -1.00 21.73
C ILE A 43 -16.31 -0.34 21.37
N ASP A 44 -15.22 -1.05 21.62
CA ASP A 44 -13.91 -0.70 21.07
C ASP A 44 -13.64 -1.56 19.81
N GLU A 45 -12.96 -0.97 18.83
CA GLU A 45 -12.52 -1.62 17.60
C GLU A 45 -10.98 -1.65 17.57
N PHE A 46 -10.40 -2.76 17.09
CA PHE A 46 -8.97 -2.81 16.79
C PHE A 46 -8.66 -3.58 15.50
N LYS A 47 -7.49 -3.27 14.94
CA LYS A 47 -6.93 -3.87 13.75
C LYS A 47 -5.53 -4.39 14.02
N SER A 48 -5.20 -5.55 13.45
CA SER A 48 -3.87 -6.13 13.51
C SER A 48 -3.10 -5.84 12.22
N PHE A 49 -1.85 -5.38 12.34
CA PHE A 49 -0.96 -5.10 11.22
C PHE A 49 0.28 -5.98 11.30
N ASN A 50 0.86 -6.30 10.15
CA ASN A 50 2.11 -7.06 10.09
C ASN A 50 3.34 -6.18 10.34
N THR A 51 4.32 -6.67 11.12
CA THR A 51 5.57 -5.94 11.38
C THR A 51 6.49 -5.89 10.17
N GLN A 52 6.51 -6.93 9.34
CA GLN A 52 7.33 -6.99 8.12
C GLN A 52 6.82 -6.01 7.07
N ASP A 53 5.50 -5.87 6.92
CA ASP A 53 4.87 -4.84 6.07
C ASP A 53 5.24 -3.43 6.55
N GLY A 54 5.35 -3.24 7.87
CA GLY A 54 5.83 -1.99 8.44
C GLY A 54 7.28 -1.67 8.06
N LEU A 55 8.18 -2.66 8.11
CA LEU A 55 9.56 -2.50 7.66
C LEU A 55 9.64 -2.13 6.18
N ALA A 56 8.76 -2.69 5.35
CA ALA A 56 8.70 -2.39 3.92
C ALA A 56 8.51 -0.90 3.62
N VAL A 57 7.60 -0.23 4.35
CA VAL A 57 7.41 1.23 4.25
C VAL A 57 8.70 1.97 4.61
N MET A 58 9.40 1.54 5.66
CA MET A 58 10.65 2.16 6.08
C MET A 58 11.76 1.97 5.04
N LEU A 59 11.86 0.81 4.38
CA LEU A 59 12.75 0.59 3.24
C LEU A 59 12.42 1.53 2.08
N CYS A 60 11.13 1.66 1.77
CA CYS A 60 10.65 2.56 0.72
C CYS A 60 10.99 4.02 1.03
N ASN A 61 10.87 4.45 2.29
CA ASN A 61 11.23 5.79 2.75
C ASN A 61 12.73 6.11 2.58
N SER A 62 13.62 5.11 2.59
CA SER A 62 15.04 5.30 2.23
C SER A 62 15.26 5.58 0.73
N THR A 63 14.18 5.62 -0.06
CA THR A 63 14.19 5.94 -1.50
C THR A 63 13.35 7.17 -1.80
N ASN A 64 13.17 7.48 -3.09
CA ASN A 64 12.31 8.58 -3.58
C ASN A 64 10.89 8.13 -3.96
N ILE A 65 10.46 6.94 -3.53
CA ILE A 65 9.12 6.43 -3.81
C ILE A 65 8.16 6.85 -2.71
N VAL A 66 7.08 7.51 -3.08
CA VAL A 66 6.04 7.98 -2.16
C VAL A 66 5.15 6.82 -1.73
N CYS A 67 4.86 6.68 -0.44
CA CYS A 67 3.86 5.74 0.08
C CYS A 67 2.57 6.47 0.50
N GLY A 68 1.42 5.94 0.11
CA GLY A 68 0.10 6.47 0.49
C GLY A 68 -0.96 5.41 0.73
N ILE A 69 -1.99 5.77 1.47
CA ILE A 69 -3.15 4.92 1.80
C ILE A 69 -4.42 5.52 1.20
N ILE A 70 -5.28 4.70 0.59
CA ILE A 70 -6.64 5.06 0.18
C ILE A 70 -7.61 3.99 0.68
N THR A 71 -8.44 4.35 1.67
CA THR A 71 -9.36 3.42 2.33
C THR A 71 -10.78 3.98 2.44
N GLY A 72 -11.76 3.08 2.37
CA GLY A 72 -13.17 3.39 2.62
C GLY A 72 -13.50 3.57 4.11
N ARG A 73 -12.68 3.04 5.01
CA ARG A 73 -12.92 3.13 6.47
C ARG A 73 -12.16 4.29 7.09
N ARG A 74 -12.64 4.74 8.24
CA ARG A 74 -11.94 5.72 9.08
C ARG A 74 -11.66 5.06 10.42
N HIS A 75 -10.40 5.01 10.82
CA HIS A 75 -10.04 4.42 12.10
C HIS A 75 -8.77 5.07 12.68
N PRO A 76 -8.75 5.48 13.96
CA PRO A 76 -7.59 6.10 14.60
C PRO A 76 -6.32 5.24 14.53
N THR A 77 -6.45 3.92 14.68
CA THR A 77 -5.29 2.99 14.59
C THR A 77 -4.61 3.05 13.23
N THR A 78 -5.36 3.19 12.14
CA THR A 78 -4.78 3.29 10.80
C THR A 78 -4.03 4.62 10.63
N VAL A 79 -4.56 5.72 11.18
CA VAL A 79 -3.89 7.03 11.18
C VAL A 79 -2.58 6.97 11.96
N ASP A 80 -2.60 6.38 13.15
CA ASP A 80 -1.40 6.25 13.98
C ASP A 80 -0.35 5.37 13.31
N ARG A 81 -0.77 4.23 12.75
CA ARG A 81 0.10 3.33 11.97
C ARG A 81 0.74 4.05 10.78
N ALA A 82 -0.05 4.80 10.02
CA ALA A 82 0.43 5.55 8.85
C ALA A 82 1.49 6.59 9.24
N ARG A 83 1.21 7.36 10.30
CA ARG A 83 2.13 8.38 10.82
C ARG A 83 3.43 7.76 11.33
N ASN A 84 3.32 6.66 12.08
CA ASN A 84 4.47 5.98 12.67
C ASN A 84 5.39 5.37 11.61
N LEU A 85 4.84 4.86 10.52
CA LEU A 85 5.63 4.29 9.42
C LEU A 85 6.12 5.32 8.40
N GLY A 86 5.60 6.56 8.44
CA GLY A 86 6.05 7.65 7.57
C GLY A 86 5.39 7.66 6.19
N TYR A 87 4.14 7.20 6.08
CA TYR A 87 3.34 7.44 4.88
C TYR A 87 3.18 8.95 4.64
N LYS A 88 3.17 9.36 3.36
CA LYS A 88 2.97 10.75 2.98
C LYS A 88 1.48 11.11 2.91
N TYR A 89 0.67 10.20 2.39
CA TYR A 89 -0.76 10.44 2.18
C TYR A 89 -1.64 9.40 2.87
N MET A 90 -2.77 9.86 3.39
CA MET A 90 -3.87 9.00 3.83
C MET A 90 -5.22 9.62 3.45
N TYR A 91 -5.91 8.97 2.51
CA TYR A 91 -7.27 9.30 2.11
C TYR A 91 -8.21 8.30 2.75
N GLN A 92 -9.14 8.78 3.58
CA GLN A 92 -10.02 7.92 4.38
C GLN A 92 -11.50 8.27 4.23
N GLY A 93 -12.35 7.24 4.26
CA GLY A 93 -13.79 7.38 4.05
C GLY A 93 -14.22 7.40 2.57
N PHE A 94 -13.33 7.09 1.63
CA PHE A 94 -13.62 7.11 0.20
C PHE A 94 -13.95 5.70 -0.31
N LEU A 95 -15.23 5.41 -0.55
CA LEU A 95 -15.65 4.15 -1.17
C LEU A 95 -15.34 4.14 -2.68
N THR A 96 -15.54 5.28 -3.35
CA THR A 96 -15.09 5.49 -4.72
C THR A 96 -13.70 6.14 -4.72
N LYS A 97 -12.69 5.40 -5.16
CA LYS A 97 -11.29 5.77 -4.91
C LYS A 97 -10.60 6.57 -6.03
N MET A 98 -11.26 6.79 -7.17
CA MET A 98 -10.67 7.53 -8.31
C MET A 98 -10.37 9.00 -8.00
N GLY A 99 -11.20 9.66 -7.19
CA GLY A 99 -10.95 11.03 -6.73
C GLY A 99 -9.61 11.14 -5.96
N PRO A 100 -9.42 10.36 -4.88
CA PRO A 100 -8.15 10.27 -4.17
C PRO A 100 -6.93 10.00 -5.08
N LEU A 101 -7.04 9.05 -6.02
CA LEU A 101 -5.96 8.78 -6.97
C LEU A 101 -5.60 10.03 -7.78
N ASN A 102 -6.59 10.69 -8.38
CA ASN A 102 -6.36 11.87 -9.23
C ASN A 102 -5.74 13.04 -8.47
N ASP A 103 -6.12 13.23 -7.21
CA ASP A 103 -5.56 14.28 -6.36
C ASP A 103 -4.08 14.01 -6.03
N ILE A 104 -3.73 12.77 -5.67
CA ILE A 104 -2.34 12.38 -5.44
C ILE A 104 -1.50 12.54 -6.71
N LEU A 105 -2.01 12.11 -7.88
CA LEU A 105 -1.33 12.28 -9.16
C LEU A 105 -1.02 13.75 -9.43
N LYS A 106 -1.99 14.65 -9.21
CA LYS A 106 -1.83 16.09 -9.37
C LYS A 106 -0.78 16.66 -8.42
N LYS A 107 -0.83 16.30 -7.13
CA LYS A 107 0.10 16.79 -6.09
C LYS A 107 1.55 16.35 -6.35
N GLU A 108 1.73 15.14 -6.84
CA GLU A 108 3.07 14.57 -7.09
C GLU A 108 3.59 14.83 -8.52
N GLY A 109 2.76 15.38 -9.41
CA GLY A 109 3.09 15.53 -10.83
C GLY A 109 3.37 14.19 -11.49
N LEU A 110 2.57 13.17 -11.15
CA LEU A 110 2.71 11.80 -11.66
C LEU A 110 1.62 11.48 -12.68
N THR A 111 1.92 10.51 -13.54
CA THR A 111 0.95 9.85 -14.40
C THR A 111 0.54 8.49 -13.82
N PRO A 112 -0.62 7.93 -14.19
CA PRO A 112 -1.06 6.64 -13.66
C PRO A 112 -0.05 5.50 -13.87
N ASP A 113 0.73 5.50 -14.96
CA ASP A 113 1.75 4.49 -15.24
C ASP A 113 2.94 4.50 -14.27
N GLN A 114 3.09 5.57 -13.49
CA GLN A 114 4.12 5.73 -12.45
C GLN A 114 3.61 5.34 -11.05
N VAL A 115 2.38 4.84 -10.94
CA VAL A 115 1.75 4.48 -9.66
C VAL A 115 1.58 2.96 -9.57
N ALA A 116 1.88 2.43 -8.38
CA ALA A 116 1.47 1.10 -7.97
C ALA A 116 0.22 1.21 -7.08
N TYR A 117 -0.79 0.38 -7.32
CA TYR A 117 -1.93 0.23 -6.41
C TYR A 117 -2.07 -1.22 -5.94
N ILE A 118 -2.35 -1.39 -4.65
CA ILE A 118 -2.53 -2.68 -3.99
C ILE A 118 -3.91 -2.70 -3.33
N GLY A 119 -4.77 -3.64 -3.74
CA GLY A 119 -6.15 -3.76 -3.24
C GLY A 119 -6.69 -5.18 -3.38
N ASP A 120 -7.72 -5.54 -2.64
CA ASP A 120 -8.24 -6.92 -2.53
C ASP A 120 -9.74 -7.06 -2.83
N ASP A 121 -10.49 -5.96 -2.89
CA ASP A 121 -11.95 -6.00 -3.07
C ASP A 121 -12.43 -5.18 -4.29
N ILE A 122 -13.71 -5.30 -4.63
CA ILE A 122 -14.33 -4.68 -5.82
C ILE A 122 -14.22 -3.14 -5.83
N THR A 123 -14.08 -2.53 -4.65
CA THR A 123 -13.91 -1.07 -4.51
C THR A 123 -12.56 -0.58 -5.06
N ASP A 124 -11.60 -1.51 -5.20
CA ASP A 124 -10.24 -1.27 -5.69
C ASP A 124 -10.10 -1.43 -7.20
N MET A 125 -11.02 -2.17 -7.84
CA MET A 125 -10.95 -2.48 -9.26
C MET A 125 -10.76 -1.25 -10.17
N PRO A 126 -11.39 -0.08 -9.92
CA PRO A 126 -11.14 1.12 -10.72
C PRO A 126 -9.67 1.57 -10.66
N LEU A 127 -9.03 1.49 -9.49
CA LEU A 127 -7.62 1.88 -9.32
C LEU A 127 -6.69 0.84 -9.92
N LEU A 128 -6.94 -0.44 -9.65
CA LEU A 128 -6.16 -1.55 -10.22
C LEU A 128 -6.12 -1.50 -11.75
N LYS A 129 -7.24 -1.13 -12.40
CA LYS A 129 -7.31 -0.98 -13.86
C LYS A 129 -6.62 0.28 -14.38
N ALA A 130 -6.48 1.33 -13.57
CA ALA A 130 -5.97 2.63 -13.99
C ALA A 130 -4.44 2.75 -13.88
N VAL A 131 -3.82 2.09 -12.90
CA VAL A 131 -2.41 2.31 -12.56
C VAL A 131 -1.42 1.45 -13.36
N GLY A 132 -0.16 1.86 -13.38
CA GLY A 132 0.92 1.20 -14.13
C GLY A 132 1.29 -0.18 -13.59
N PHE A 133 1.24 -0.35 -12.27
CA PHE A 133 1.46 -1.61 -11.59
C PHE A 133 0.30 -1.89 -10.63
N ALA A 134 -0.41 -2.98 -10.87
CA ALA A 134 -1.59 -3.34 -10.08
C ALA A 134 -1.27 -4.65 -9.39
N ALA A 135 -1.40 -4.68 -8.07
CA ALA A 135 -1.11 -5.87 -7.30
C ALA A 135 -2.26 -6.22 -6.36
N THR A 136 -2.37 -7.50 -6.05
CA THR A 136 -3.36 -8.01 -5.09
C THR A 136 -2.83 -9.25 -4.39
N VAL A 137 -3.66 -9.85 -3.54
CA VAL A 137 -3.32 -10.95 -2.64
C VAL A 137 -4.13 -12.22 -2.96
N PRO A 138 -3.67 -13.42 -2.55
CA PRO A 138 -4.41 -14.66 -2.78
C PRO A 138 -5.82 -14.67 -2.19
N ASN A 139 -6.01 -14.02 -1.03
CA ASN A 139 -7.30 -13.89 -0.34
C ASN A 139 -8.24 -12.83 -0.96
N ALA A 140 -7.86 -12.16 -2.04
CA ALA A 140 -8.73 -11.27 -2.79
C ALA A 140 -9.78 -12.05 -3.60
N LEU A 141 -10.84 -11.36 -4.04
CA LEU A 141 -11.83 -11.94 -4.94
C LEU A 141 -11.22 -12.25 -6.32
N ASP A 142 -11.72 -13.29 -7.01
CA ASP A 142 -11.21 -13.67 -8.34
C ASP A 142 -11.35 -12.55 -9.37
N VAL A 143 -12.44 -11.77 -9.30
CA VAL A 143 -12.65 -10.61 -10.18
C VAL A 143 -11.61 -9.51 -9.96
N VAL A 144 -11.06 -9.40 -8.74
CA VAL A 144 -10.00 -8.46 -8.38
C VAL A 144 -8.65 -8.98 -8.86
N LYS A 145 -8.36 -10.28 -8.65
CA LYS A 145 -7.18 -10.96 -9.22
C LYS A 145 -7.07 -10.78 -10.73
N ASN A 146 -8.18 -10.83 -11.45
CA ASN A 146 -8.20 -10.60 -12.90
C ASN A 146 -7.83 -9.17 -13.32
N CYS A 147 -7.86 -8.19 -12.40
CA CYS A 147 -7.41 -6.82 -12.65
C CYS A 147 -5.93 -6.60 -12.31
N ALA A 148 -5.27 -7.56 -11.66
CA ALA A 148 -3.92 -7.41 -11.17
C ALA A 148 -2.86 -7.86 -12.19
N HIS A 149 -1.75 -7.14 -12.21
CA HIS A 149 -0.53 -7.50 -12.94
C HIS A 149 0.36 -8.44 -12.11
N TYR A 150 0.21 -8.42 -10.79
CA TYR A 150 0.95 -9.25 -9.85
C TYR A 150 0.03 -9.71 -8.72
N VAL A 151 0.03 -11.00 -8.41
CA VAL A 151 -0.65 -11.53 -7.23
C VAL A 151 0.42 -12.12 -6.33
N THR A 152 0.44 -11.68 -5.06
CA THR A 152 1.44 -12.12 -4.08
C THR A 152 1.36 -13.61 -3.78
N LYS A 153 2.39 -14.15 -3.13
CA LYS A 153 2.32 -15.47 -2.51
C LYS A 153 1.70 -15.41 -1.11
N HIS A 154 1.98 -14.35 -0.37
CA HIS A 154 1.46 -14.13 0.98
C HIS A 154 0.08 -13.48 0.96
N ASN A 155 -0.73 -13.72 1.99
CA ASN A 155 -2.02 -13.07 2.17
C ASN A 155 -1.87 -11.64 2.72
N GLY A 156 -2.95 -10.86 2.61
CA GLY A 156 -3.07 -9.58 3.30
C GLY A 156 -2.86 -9.71 4.82
N GLY A 157 -2.14 -8.77 5.41
CA GLY A 157 -1.75 -8.81 6.82
C GLY A 157 -0.69 -9.86 7.17
N ASP A 158 -0.18 -10.61 6.19
CA ASP A 158 0.79 -11.69 6.38
C ASP A 158 2.05 -11.50 5.53
N GLY A 159 2.47 -10.25 5.29
CA GLY A 159 3.70 -9.96 4.56
C GLY A 159 3.51 -9.71 3.05
N ALA A 160 2.28 -9.66 2.54
CA ALA A 160 2.02 -9.36 1.13
C ALA A 160 2.51 -7.98 0.71
N TYR A 161 2.32 -6.96 1.56
CA TYR A 161 2.77 -5.61 1.27
C TYR A 161 4.31 -5.54 1.24
N ARG A 162 4.97 -6.27 2.14
CA ARG A 162 6.41 -6.47 2.12
C ARG A 162 6.88 -7.12 0.82
N GLU A 163 6.22 -8.19 0.38
CA GLU A 163 6.55 -8.87 -0.87
C GLU A 163 6.49 -7.91 -2.08
N ILE A 164 5.44 -7.09 -2.17
CA ILE A 164 5.25 -6.16 -3.28
C ILE A 164 6.30 -5.05 -3.26
N ILE A 165 6.60 -4.46 -2.09
CA ILE A 165 7.62 -3.42 -1.99
C ILE A 165 8.99 -3.99 -2.35
N ASP A 166 9.36 -5.17 -1.84
CA ASP A 166 10.64 -5.81 -2.20
C ASP A 166 10.72 -6.07 -3.70
N PHE A 167 9.62 -6.53 -4.32
CA PHE A 167 9.53 -6.73 -5.76
C PHE A 167 9.81 -5.44 -6.53
N ILE A 168 9.16 -4.33 -6.16
CA ILE A 168 9.34 -3.02 -6.80
C ILE A 168 10.76 -2.49 -6.60
N LEU A 169 11.27 -2.51 -5.38
CA LEU A 169 12.62 -2.04 -5.06
C LEU A 169 13.69 -2.86 -5.77
N ASN A 170 13.50 -4.18 -5.87
CA ASN A 170 14.41 -5.06 -6.58
C ASN A 170 14.37 -4.80 -8.09
N ALA A 171 13.19 -4.64 -8.69
CA ALA A 171 13.04 -4.32 -10.12
C ALA A 171 13.73 -3.00 -10.49
N GLN A 172 13.80 -2.05 -9.55
CA GLN A 172 14.49 -0.76 -9.71
C GLN A 172 15.96 -0.77 -9.27
N GLY A 173 16.53 -1.92 -8.86
CA GLY A 173 17.90 -2.02 -8.37
C GLY A 173 18.18 -1.28 -7.05
N LYS A 174 17.12 -0.90 -6.31
CA LYS A 174 17.20 -0.13 -5.06
C LYS A 174 17.34 -1.00 -3.82
N LEU A 175 16.89 -2.26 -3.88
CA LEU A 175 16.88 -3.15 -2.70
C LEU A 175 18.29 -3.57 -2.27
N ALA A 176 19.14 -4.02 -3.21
CA ALA A 176 20.48 -4.51 -2.88
C ALA A 176 21.35 -3.47 -2.12
N PRO A 177 21.44 -2.19 -2.55
CA PRO A 177 22.16 -1.17 -1.79
C PRO A 177 21.63 -0.94 -0.37
N ILE A 178 20.32 -1.14 -0.14
CA ILE A 178 19.73 -1.01 1.21
C ILE A 178 20.14 -2.22 2.06
N LEU A 179 20.07 -3.44 1.50
CA LEU A 179 20.48 -4.65 2.20
C LEU A 179 21.97 -4.61 2.58
N ASP A 180 22.83 -4.08 1.71
CA ASP A 180 24.25 -3.90 2.02
C ASP A 180 24.45 -2.94 3.20
N GLN A 181 23.69 -1.85 3.29
CA GLN A 181 23.75 -0.97 4.46
C GLN A 181 23.26 -1.66 5.74
N VAL A 182 22.18 -2.44 5.66
CA VAL A 182 21.64 -3.19 6.81
C VAL A 182 22.66 -4.23 7.28
N ASN A 183 23.26 -4.99 6.37
CA ASN A 183 24.30 -5.98 6.68
C ASN A 183 25.50 -5.36 7.40
N ASN A 184 25.84 -4.12 7.04
CA ASN A 184 26.92 -3.35 7.67
C ASN A 184 26.47 -2.53 8.89
N SER A 185 25.25 -2.73 9.39
CA SER A 185 24.67 -1.95 10.51
C SER A 185 24.72 -0.42 10.30
N ALA A 186 24.64 0.01 9.05
CA ALA A 186 24.81 1.40 8.61
C ALA A 186 23.55 1.98 7.94
N TRP A 187 22.40 1.30 8.05
CA TRP A 187 21.17 1.70 7.39
C TRP A 187 20.67 3.06 7.87
N LYS A 188 20.55 4.00 6.92
CA LYS A 188 20.02 5.34 7.16
C LYS A 188 18.57 5.41 6.69
N VAL A 189 17.69 5.67 7.66
CA VAL A 189 16.28 5.95 7.38
C VAL A 189 16.15 7.45 7.11
N ASN A 190 15.53 7.82 5.99
CA ASN A 190 15.27 9.23 5.70
C ASN A 190 14.26 9.80 6.70
N LYS A 191 14.25 11.14 6.81
CA LYS A 191 13.25 11.84 7.63
C LYS A 191 11.84 11.47 7.15
N LYS A 192 10.97 11.08 8.08
CA LYS A 192 9.57 10.75 7.78
C LYS A 192 8.90 11.94 7.09
N SER A 193 8.14 11.66 6.04
CA SER A 193 7.24 12.65 5.44
C SER A 193 6.21 13.10 6.47
N GLN A 194 5.80 14.36 6.41
CA GLN A 194 4.61 14.80 7.15
C GLN A 194 3.40 14.10 6.52
N LEU A 195 2.66 13.35 7.33
CA LEU A 195 1.44 12.69 6.89
C LEU A 195 0.36 13.73 6.61
N GLU A 196 -0.10 13.78 5.37
CA GLU A 196 -1.29 14.51 4.95
C GLU A 196 -2.51 13.59 5.01
N ILE A 197 -3.56 14.04 5.69
CA ILE A 197 -4.81 13.28 5.86
C ILE A 197 -5.92 14.04 5.15
N VAL A 198 -6.63 13.34 4.26
CA VAL A 198 -7.81 13.87 3.56
C VAL A 198 -9.00 12.96 3.85
N THR A 199 -10.12 13.54 4.25
CA THR A 199 -11.33 12.77 4.55
C THR A 199 -12.45 13.05 3.55
N SER A 200 -13.29 12.05 3.28
CA SER A 200 -14.45 12.23 2.41
C SER A 200 -15.50 13.22 2.91
N GLN A 201 -15.44 13.65 4.18
CA GLN A 201 -16.33 14.65 4.76
C GLN A 201 -15.84 16.05 4.43
N GLU A 202 -14.53 16.26 4.44
CA GLU A 202 -13.89 17.52 4.06
C GLU A 202 -13.85 17.68 2.53
N GLY A 203 -13.93 16.56 1.79
CA GLY A 203 -13.84 16.54 0.34
C GLY A 203 -12.40 16.60 -0.15
N ILE A 204 -12.24 16.64 -1.47
CA ILE A 204 -10.95 16.87 -2.14
C ILE A 204 -10.99 18.30 -2.66
N ALA A 205 -9.97 19.07 -2.32
CA ALA A 205 -9.85 20.49 -2.68
C ALA A 205 -9.57 20.70 -4.18
#